data_AF-A0A6P0MPR2-F1
#
_entry.id   AF-A0A6P0MPR2-F1
#
_cell.length_a   1.000
_cell.length_b   1.000
_cell.length_c   1.000
_cell.angle_alpha   90.00
_cell.angle_beta   90.00
_cell.angle_gamma   90.00
#
_symmetry.space_group_name_H-M   'P 1'
#
loop_
_entity.id
_entity.type
_entity.pdbx_description
1 polymer ?
#
loop_
_entity_poly.entity_id
_entity_poly.type
_entity_poly.pdbx_seq_one_letter_code
_entity_poly.pdbx_strand_id
1 'polypeptide(L)'
;MSKNQGLNLERYIKINQERIRSRVLFYSISFHLESEILTKIQQAKQTGSPLDISREFLADVRYSALIDGENGLQTGLTFYTYYWQDGSEEALMRSVISSDGDILHQIQSDCLAEPQFCYQIASAHYWLIEQLLSQLRLGTLLHLNQLAWGLSLVTTAPIVSTNLEKLVQGDPWIWLLPIVMPWLLKLVWQVLLSWLLPTISRWLFRRLLSGLLSANRVEHQMARGILRWLGG
;
A
#
# COMPACT_ATOMS: atom_id res chain seq x y z
N MET A 1 -19.49 2.84 -21.66
CA MET A 1 -18.18 2.56 -21.02
C MET A 1 -18.42 1.57 -19.89
N SER A 2 -18.05 0.31 -20.09
CA SER A 2 -18.18 -0.73 -19.06
C SER A 2 -17.18 -0.43 -17.94
N LYS A 3 -17.62 -0.39 -16.68
CA LYS A 3 -16.71 -0.36 -15.53
C LYS A 3 -15.82 -1.61 -15.64
N ASN A 4 -14.51 -1.44 -15.74
CA ASN A 4 -13.56 -2.54 -15.55
C ASN A 4 -13.82 -3.11 -14.15
N GLN A 5 -14.54 -4.21 -14.07
CA GLN A 5 -14.71 -4.97 -12.84
C GLN A 5 -13.35 -5.59 -12.55
N GLY A 6 -12.72 -5.20 -11.45
CA GLY A 6 -11.47 -5.78 -11.01
C GLY A 6 -11.62 -7.28 -10.78
N LEU A 7 -10.52 -8.02 -10.97
CA LEU A 7 -10.54 -9.46 -10.76
C LEU A 7 -10.47 -9.75 -9.26
N ASN A 8 -11.52 -10.30 -8.67
CA ASN A 8 -11.52 -10.67 -7.26
C ASN A 8 -10.95 -12.10 -7.08
N LEU A 9 -9.76 -12.21 -6.49
CA LEU A 9 -9.11 -13.49 -6.17
C LEU A 9 -8.84 -13.68 -4.68
N GLU A 10 -9.43 -12.87 -3.80
CA GLU A 10 -9.09 -12.85 -2.37
C GLU A 10 -9.21 -14.24 -1.72
N ARG A 11 -10.18 -15.06 -2.14
CA ARG A 11 -10.36 -16.45 -1.65
C ARG A 11 -9.19 -17.37 -1.96
N TYR A 12 -8.40 -17.05 -2.96
CA TYR A 12 -7.22 -17.80 -3.40
C TYR A 12 -5.92 -17.25 -2.82
N ILE A 13 -5.98 -16.16 -2.05
CA ILE A 13 -4.84 -15.56 -1.37
C ILE A 13 -4.99 -15.81 0.12
N LYS A 14 -4.05 -16.54 0.73
CA LYS A 14 -4.03 -16.80 2.16
C LYS A 14 -2.81 -16.16 2.81
N ILE A 15 -3.02 -15.57 3.97
CA ILE A 15 -1.92 -15.14 4.84
C ILE A 15 -1.67 -16.29 5.82
N ASN A 16 -0.57 -16.99 5.61
CA ASN A 16 -0.17 -18.11 6.44
C ASN A 16 0.78 -17.63 7.54
N GLN A 17 0.59 -18.23 8.71
CA GLN A 17 1.41 -18.01 9.90
C GLN A 17 2.07 -19.34 10.25
N GLU A 18 3.36 -19.47 9.96
CA GLU A 18 4.08 -20.71 10.26
C GLU A 18 4.88 -20.58 11.55
N ARG A 19 4.62 -21.48 12.51
CA ARG A 19 5.28 -21.50 13.82
C ARG A 19 6.37 -22.57 13.83
N ILE A 20 7.62 -22.16 13.68
CA ILE A 20 8.74 -23.10 13.71
C ILE A 20 9.27 -23.21 15.14
N ARG A 21 9.36 -24.45 15.66
CA ARG A 21 10.11 -24.84 16.88
C ARG A 21 10.11 -23.82 18.02
N SER A 22 8.94 -23.36 18.42
CA SER A 22 8.68 -22.44 19.56
C SER A 22 9.15 -20.99 19.44
N ARG A 23 9.89 -20.60 18.38
CA ARG A 23 10.25 -19.20 18.10
C ARG A 23 10.33 -18.93 16.60
N VAL A 24 9.85 -17.75 16.25
CA VAL A 24 9.64 -17.15 14.92
C VAL A 24 8.40 -17.64 14.15
N LEU A 25 7.50 -16.66 13.99
CA LEU A 25 6.28 -16.66 13.19
C LEU A 25 6.57 -15.90 11.89
N PHE A 26 6.81 -16.64 10.81
CA PHE A 26 6.91 -16.04 9.49
C PHE A 26 5.51 -15.82 8.93
N TYR A 27 5.22 -14.59 8.53
CA TYR A 27 4.06 -14.30 7.71
C TYR A 27 4.42 -14.53 6.25
N SER A 28 3.75 -15.49 5.61
CA SER A 28 3.86 -15.71 4.18
C SER A 28 2.52 -15.53 3.50
N ILE A 29 2.54 -15.01 2.28
CA ILE A 29 1.35 -14.85 1.45
C ILE A 29 1.35 -16.00 0.44
N SER A 30 0.29 -16.77 0.40
CA SER A 30 0.19 -17.96 -0.42
C SER A 30 -0.92 -17.79 -1.44
N PHE A 31 -0.58 -17.98 -2.71
CA PHE A 31 -1.50 -17.99 -3.84
C PHE A 31 -1.84 -19.43 -4.19
N HIS A 32 -3.09 -19.81 -4.03
CA HIS A 32 -3.61 -21.14 -4.32
C HIS A 32 -4.23 -21.11 -5.71
N LEU A 33 -3.53 -21.64 -6.71
CA LEU A 33 -3.91 -21.53 -8.11
C LEU A 33 -4.45 -22.85 -8.65
N GLU A 34 -5.43 -22.71 -9.54
CA GLU A 34 -6.03 -23.78 -10.32
C GLU A 34 -6.09 -23.35 -11.79
N SER A 35 -6.29 -24.29 -12.71
CA SER A 35 -6.35 -24.02 -14.15
C SER A 35 -7.34 -22.91 -14.53
N GLU A 36 -8.53 -22.89 -13.91
CA GLU A 36 -9.53 -21.84 -14.14
C GLU A 36 -9.01 -20.45 -13.71
N ILE A 37 -8.32 -20.38 -12.57
CA ILE A 37 -7.81 -19.13 -12.02
C ILE A 37 -6.64 -18.59 -12.84
N LEU A 38 -5.76 -19.48 -13.33
CA LEU A 38 -4.69 -19.08 -14.25
C LEU A 38 -5.24 -18.43 -15.51
N THR A 39 -6.31 -19.00 -16.07
CA THR A 39 -6.98 -18.44 -17.25
C THR A 39 -7.54 -17.05 -16.97
N LYS A 40 -8.21 -16.87 -15.81
CA LYS A 40 -8.73 -15.57 -15.38
C LYS A 40 -7.61 -14.53 -15.16
N ILE A 41 -6.50 -14.93 -14.55
CA ILE A 41 -5.32 -14.07 -14.37
C ILE A 41 -4.77 -13.65 -15.73
N GLN A 42 -4.62 -14.58 -16.66
CA GLN A 42 -4.10 -14.28 -17.99
C GLN A 42 -5.02 -13.31 -18.75
N GLN A 43 -6.34 -13.48 -18.65
CA GLN A 43 -7.31 -12.56 -19.22
C GLN A 43 -7.26 -11.18 -18.56
N ALA A 44 -7.16 -11.11 -17.22
CA ALA A 44 -7.03 -9.85 -16.49
C ALA A 44 -5.75 -9.10 -16.89
N LYS A 45 -4.63 -9.81 -17.04
CA LYS A 45 -3.37 -9.25 -17.54
C LYS A 45 -3.51 -8.65 -18.93
N GLN A 46 -4.13 -9.36 -19.86
CA GLN A 46 -4.33 -8.89 -21.24
C GLN A 46 -5.27 -7.68 -21.32
N THR A 47 -6.28 -7.64 -20.45
CA THR A 47 -7.28 -6.55 -20.42
C THR A 47 -6.86 -5.36 -19.55
N GLY A 48 -5.73 -5.46 -18.84
CA GLY A 48 -5.30 -4.46 -17.86
C GLY A 48 -6.25 -4.33 -16.66
N SER A 49 -7.02 -5.40 -16.37
CA SER A 49 -7.95 -5.40 -15.25
C SER A 49 -7.17 -5.56 -13.93
N PRO A 50 -7.29 -4.63 -12.97
CA PRO A 50 -6.56 -4.71 -11.71
C PRO A 50 -7.13 -5.81 -10.81
N LEU A 51 -6.32 -6.26 -9.87
CA LEU A 51 -6.76 -7.17 -8.82
C LEU A 51 -7.65 -6.42 -7.81
N ASP A 52 -8.85 -6.92 -7.55
CA ASP A 52 -9.77 -6.38 -6.54
C ASP A 52 -9.57 -7.12 -5.22
N ILE A 53 -9.08 -6.41 -4.20
CA ILE A 53 -8.83 -6.94 -2.86
C ILE A 53 -9.59 -6.08 -1.85
N SER A 54 -10.25 -6.73 -0.89
CA SER A 54 -10.92 -6.02 0.20
C SER A 54 -9.94 -5.20 1.03
N ARG A 55 -10.43 -4.06 1.53
CA ARG A 55 -9.65 -3.18 2.42
C ARG A 55 -9.24 -3.87 3.71
N GLU A 56 -10.07 -4.79 4.19
CA GLU A 56 -9.79 -5.56 5.39
C GLU A 56 -8.60 -6.50 5.17
N PHE A 57 -8.62 -7.25 4.07
CA PHE A 57 -7.51 -8.13 3.71
C PHE A 57 -6.22 -7.35 3.45
N LEU A 58 -6.28 -6.23 2.72
CA LEU A 58 -5.10 -5.38 2.52
C LEU A 58 -4.51 -4.87 3.84
N ALA A 59 -5.35 -4.53 4.83
CA ALA A 59 -4.87 -4.11 6.14
C ALA A 59 -4.16 -5.25 6.88
N ASP A 60 -4.67 -6.49 6.78
CA ASP A 60 -4.02 -7.67 7.35
C ASP A 60 -2.70 -7.99 6.63
N VAL A 61 -2.64 -7.83 5.31
CA VAL A 61 -1.39 -7.98 4.55
C VAL A 61 -0.38 -6.90 4.95
N ARG A 62 -0.78 -5.62 5.09
CA ARG A 62 0.10 -4.55 5.56
C ARG A 62 0.61 -4.80 6.98
N TYR A 63 -0.26 -5.28 7.86
CA TYR A 63 0.13 -5.68 9.21
C TYR A 63 1.22 -6.75 9.14
N SER A 64 0.95 -7.80 8.36
CA SER A 64 1.86 -8.94 8.18
C SER A 64 3.18 -8.54 7.54
N ALA A 65 3.18 -7.52 6.65
CA ALA A 65 4.36 -6.95 5.99
C ALA A 65 5.25 -6.10 6.91
N LEU A 66 4.69 -5.57 7.99
CA LEU A 66 5.39 -4.66 8.91
C LEU A 66 5.87 -5.36 10.16
N ILE A 67 5.11 -6.36 10.63
CA ILE A 67 5.27 -6.97 11.95
C ILE A 67 5.54 -8.45 11.80
N ASP A 68 6.66 -8.92 12.35
CA ASP A 68 6.90 -10.35 12.54
C ASP A 68 6.07 -10.88 13.73
N GLY A 69 5.87 -12.20 13.83
CA GLY A 69 5.02 -12.70 14.91
C GLY A 69 5.67 -12.77 16.29
N GLU A 70 6.87 -12.20 16.48
CA GLU A 70 7.42 -11.87 17.80
C GLU A 70 7.17 -10.39 18.16
N ASN A 71 6.30 -9.69 17.43
CA ASN A 71 6.12 -8.24 17.52
C ASN A 71 7.46 -7.53 17.33
N GLY A 72 8.23 -7.93 16.33
CA GLY A 72 9.38 -7.22 15.79
C GLY A 72 9.07 -6.66 14.40
N LEU A 73 10.02 -5.92 13.83
CA LEU A 73 9.90 -5.45 12.44
C LEU A 73 10.20 -6.59 11.48
N GLN A 74 9.27 -6.86 10.56
CA GLN A 74 9.48 -7.91 9.58
C GLN A 74 10.62 -7.54 8.63
N THR A 75 11.57 -8.45 8.45
CA THR A 75 12.76 -8.26 7.61
C THR A 75 12.53 -8.65 6.14
N GLY A 76 11.34 -9.14 5.79
CA GLY A 76 10.99 -9.47 4.42
C GLY A 76 9.66 -10.20 4.25
N LEU A 77 9.09 -10.08 3.05
CA LEU A 77 7.85 -10.74 2.64
C LEU A 77 8.17 -12.01 1.86
N THR A 78 7.52 -13.11 2.26
CA THR A 78 7.60 -14.36 1.51
C THR A 78 6.27 -14.63 0.81
N PHE A 79 6.34 -14.91 -0.49
CA PHE A 79 5.23 -15.28 -1.33
C PHE A 79 5.41 -16.73 -1.78
N TYR A 80 4.35 -17.51 -1.71
CA TYR A 80 4.29 -18.86 -2.26
C TYR A 80 3.20 -18.93 -3.33
N THR A 81 3.44 -19.70 -4.37
CA THR A 81 2.38 -20.16 -5.27
C THR A 81 2.27 -21.65 -5.17
N TYR A 82 1.08 -22.08 -4.76
CA TYR A 82 0.64 -23.44 -4.77
C TYR A 82 -0.20 -23.69 -6.02
N TYR A 83 -0.09 -24.88 -6.58
CA TYR A 83 -0.95 -25.33 -7.65
C TYR A 83 -1.62 -26.64 -7.28
N TRP A 84 -2.92 -26.73 -7.53
CA TRP A 84 -3.67 -27.96 -7.33
C TRP A 84 -3.53 -28.87 -8.54
N GLN A 85 -2.88 -30.02 -8.36
CA GLN A 85 -2.69 -31.02 -9.40
C GLN A 85 -2.88 -32.41 -8.82
N ASP A 86 -3.65 -33.27 -9.51
CA ASP A 86 -3.82 -34.68 -9.18
C ASP A 86 -4.24 -35.00 -7.73
N GLY A 87 -4.99 -34.08 -7.10
CA GLY A 87 -5.54 -34.25 -5.76
C GLY A 87 -4.61 -33.83 -4.62
N SER A 88 -3.42 -33.31 -4.94
CA SER A 88 -2.51 -32.66 -3.99
C SER A 88 -2.25 -31.20 -4.36
N GLU A 89 -1.96 -30.42 -3.32
CA GLU A 89 -1.53 -29.04 -3.47
C GLU A 89 -0.02 -28.97 -3.32
N GLU A 90 0.68 -28.53 -4.37
CA GLU A 90 2.14 -28.48 -4.41
C GLU A 90 2.67 -27.06 -4.53
N ALA A 91 3.72 -26.75 -3.75
CA ALA A 91 4.37 -25.45 -3.76
C ALA A 91 5.32 -25.32 -4.97
N LEU A 92 4.82 -24.77 -6.07
CA LEU A 92 5.60 -24.66 -7.31
C LEU A 92 6.62 -23.52 -7.28
N MET A 93 6.29 -22.41 -6.60
CA MET A 93 7.14 -21.21 -6.60
C MET A 93 7.16 -20.52 -5.25
N ARG A 94 8.30 -19.89 -4.97
CA ARG A 94 8.50 -19.03 -3.82
C ARG A 94 9.29 -17.79 -4.21
N SER A 95 8.83 -16.63 -3.76
CA SER A 95 9.58 -15.38 -3.84
C SER A 95 9.77 -14.80 -2.44
N VAL A 96 10.99 -14.45 -2.09
CA VAL A 96 11.31 -13.75 -0.84
C VAL A 96 11.82 -12.36 -1.20
N ILE A 97 11.15 -11.33 -0.70
CA ILE A 97 11.54 -9.93 -0.87
C ILE A 97 12.01 -9.44 0.50
N SER A 98 13.30 -9.19 0.64
CA SER A 98 13.86 -8.63 1.87
C SER A 98 13.52 -7.15 2.03
N SER A 99 13.65 -6.63 3.25
CA SER A 99 13.55 -5.20 3.54
C SER A 99 14.58 -4.36 2.79
N ASP A 100 15.72 -4.97 2.44
CA ASP A 100 16.82 -4.31 1.75
C ASP A 100 16.61 -4.26 0.22
N GLY A 101 15.53 -4.88 -0.26
CA GLY A 101 15.17 -4.91 -1.67
C GLY A 101 15.78 -6.10 -2.43
N ASP A 102 16.54 -6.97 -1.76
CA ASP A 102 16.99 -8.22 -2.36
C ASP A 102 15.78 -9.14 -2.58
N ILE A 103 15.71 -9.71 -3.78
CA ILE A 103 14.64 -10.61 -4.20
C ILE A 103 15.24 -11.97 -4.53
N LEU A 104 14.80 -13.01 -3.81
CA LEU A 104 15.14 -14.40 -4.07
C LEU A 104 13.94 -15.12 -4.67
N HIS A 105 14.12 -15.74 -5.84
CA HIS A 105 13.11 -16.57 -6.48
C HIS A 105 13.53 -18.04 -6.44
N GLN A 106 12.63 -18.91 -6.03
CA GLN A 106 12.80 -20.36 -6.03
C GLN A 106 11.65 -20.98 -6.82
N ILE A 107 11.98 -21.88 -7.75
CA ILE A 107 11.02 -22.61 -8.59
C ILE A 107 11.29 -24.10 -8.38
N GLN A 108 10.24 -24.89 -8.19
CA GLN A 108 10.35 -26.35 -8.08
C GLN A 108 10.91 -26.94 -9.37
N SER A 109 11.83 -27.90 -9.26
CA SER A 109 12.47 -28.56 -10.40
C SER A 109 11.47 -29.20 -11.36
N ASP A 110 10.41 -29.80 -10.82
CA ASP A 110 9.45 -30.58 -11.58
C ASP A 110 8.62 -29.69 -12.51
N CYS A 111 8.38 -28.45 -12.09
CA CYS A 111 7.76 -27.41 -12.92
C CYS A 111 8.60 -27.13 -14.19
N LEU A 112 9.93 -27.24 -14.12
CA LEU A 112 10.81 -27.01 -15.26
C LEU A 112 10.70 -28.09 -16.35
N ALA A 113 10.14 -29.26 -16.03
CA ALA A 113 9.90 -30.32 -17.01
C ALA A 113 8.85 -29.91 -18.07
N GLU A 114 7.96 -28.97 -17.73
CA GLU A 114 6.94 -28.42 -18.63
C GLU A 114 7.11 -26.90 -18.80
N PRO A 115 7.96 -26.43 -19.73
CA PRO A 115 8.35 -25.02 -19.82
C PRO A 115 7.19 -24.04 -20.02
N GLN A 116 6.17 -24.45 -20.78
CA GLN A 116 4.99 -23.61 -21.05
C GLN A 116 4.13 -23.42 -19.80
N PHE A 117 3.91 -24.51 -19.05
CA PHE A 117 3.19 -24.47 -17.79
C PHE A 117 3.95 -23.64 -16.75
N CYS A 118 5.26 -23.88 -16.60
CA CYS A 118 6.12 -23.10 -15.71
C CYS A 118 6.07 -21.61 -16.01
N TYR A 119 6.13 -21.23 -17.30
CA TYR A 119 6.01 -19.85 -17.70
C TYR A 119 4.66 -19.25 -17.29
N GLN A 120 3.55 -19.97 -17.48
CA GLN A 120 2.22 -19.50 -17.07
C GLN A 120 2.12 -19.28 -15.56
N ILE A 121 2.60 -20.23 -14.75
CA ILE A 121 2.61 -20.12 -13.29
C ILE A 121 3.50 -18.95 -12.85
N ALA A 122 4.71 -18.81 -13.39
CA ALA A 122 5.64 -17.72 -13.06
C ALA A 122 5.04 -16.37 -13.40
N SER A 123 4.45 -16.27 -14.60
CA SER A 123 3.80 -15.07 -15.09
C SER A 123 2.62 -14.67 -14.20
N ALA A 124 1.84 -15.63 -13.69
CA ALA A 124 0.78 -15.39 -12.73
C ALA A 124 1.33 -14.99 -11.35
N HIS A 125 2.33 -15.71 -10.84
CA HIS A 125 2.97 -15.45 -9.55
C HIS A 125 3.51 -14.02 -9.46
N TYR A 126 4.33 -13.60 -10.43
CA TYR A 126 4.90 -12.26 -10.42
C TYR A 126 3.85 -11.17 -10.59
N TRP A 127 2.84 -11.39 -11.43
CA TRP A 127 1.76 -10.42 -11.60
C TRP A 127 0.96 -10.24 -10.31
N LEU A 128 0.63 -11.33 -9.61
CA LEU A 128 -0.08 -11.26 -8.32
C LEU A 128 0.75 -10.51 -7.27
N ILE A 129 2.05 -10.78 -7.19
CA ILE A 129 2.97 -10.04 -6.30
C ILE A 129 2.96 -8.56 -6.66
N GLU A 130 3.11 -8.21 -7.92
CA GLU A 130 3.13 -6.82 -8.38
C GLU A 130 1.81 -6.10 -8.03
N GLN A 131 0.67 -6.71 -8.36
CA GLN A 131 -0.64 -6.15 -8.05
C GLN A 131 -0.81 -5.91 -6.55
N LEU A 132 -0.47 -6.91 -5.73
CA LEU A 132 -0.60 -6.83 -4.29
C LEU A 132 0.36 -5.78 -3.70
N LEU A 133 1.65 -5.79 -4.08
CA LEU A 133 2.62 -4.78 -3.65
C LEU A 133 2.23 -3.37 -4.08
N SER A 134 1.66 -3.19 -5.28
CA SER A 134 1.20 -1.89 -5.77
C SER A 134 0.09 -1.30 -4.89
N GLN A 135 -0.77 -2.16 -4.34
CA GLN A 135 -1.87 -1.78 -3.42
C GLN A 135 -1.40 -1.68 -1.96
N LEU A 136 -0.29 -2.34 -1.61
CA LEU A 136 0.37 -2.19 -0.32
C LEU A 136 1.18 -0.91 -0.20
N ARG A 137 1.61 -0.30 -1.32
CA ARG A 137 2.33 0.98 -1.31
C ARG A 137 1.58 1.92 -0.36
N LEU A 138 2.23 2.33 0.72
CA LEU A 138 1.80 3.37 1.66
C LEU A 138 1.83 4.76 0.98
N GLY A 139 1.34 4.83 -0.26
CA GLY A 139 1.22 6.01 -1.10
C GLY A 139 0.23 7.03 -0.56
N THR A 140 -0.42 6.75 0.57
CA THR A 140 -1.18 7.74 1.33
C THR A 140 -0.31 8.89 1.87
N LEU A 141 1.03 8.74 1.88
CA LEU A 141 1.93 9.88 2.05
C LEU A 141 1.98 10.83 0.82
N LEU A 142 1.62 10.38 -0.39
CA LEU A 142 1.56 11.25 -1.59
C LEU A 142 0.28 12.10 -1.67
N HIS A 143 -0.86 11.61 -1.18
CA HIS A 143 -2.13 12.37 -1.23
C HIS A 143 -2.21 13.54 -0.23
N LEU A 144 -1.25 13.66 0.70
CA LEU A 144 -1.13 14.84 1.57
C LEU A 144 -0.95 16.15 0.79
N ASN A 145 -0.38 16.08 -0.41
CA ASN A 145 -0.22 17.27 -1.26
C ASN A 145 -1.60 17.81 -1.71
N GLN A 146 -2.58 16.94 -1.99
CA GLN A 146 -3.93 17.37 -2.36
C GLN A 146 -4.70 17.96 -1.18
N LEU A 147 -4.49 17.43 0.03
CA LEU A 147 -5.02 18.05 1.26
C LEU A 147 -4.40 19.43 1.51
N ALA A 148 -3.10 19.60 1.22
CA ALA A 148 -2.44 20.90 1.30
C ALA A 148 -3.03 21.92 0.30
N TRP A 149 -3.39 21.49 -0.91
CA TRP A 149 -4.11 22.33 -1.87
C TRP A 149 -5.50 22.73 -1.37
N GLY A 150 -6.27 21.80 -0.80
CA GLY A 150 -7.59 22.09 -0.22
C GLY A 150 -7.52 23.09 0.93
N LEU A 151 -6.60 22.91 1.87
CA LEU A 151 -6.40 23.83 3.00
C LEU A 151 -5.90 25.22 2.55
N SER A 152 -5.08 25.29 1.51
CA SER A 152 -4.63 26.57 0.95
C SER A 152 -5.79 27.39 0.36
N LEU A 153 -6.80 26.73 -0.22
CA LEU A 153 -7.92 27.39 -0.90
C LEU A 153 -8.96 27.90 0.11
N VAL A 154 -9.20 27.14 1.18
CA VAL A 154 -10.10 27.52 2.29
C VAL A 154 -9.56 28.70 3.09
N THR A 155 -8.24 28.82 3.23
CA THR A 155 -7.61 29.92 3.97
C THR A 155 -7.49 31.20 3.16
N THR A 156 -7.29 31.12 1.83
CA THR A 156 -7.09 32.31 0.99
C THR A 156 -8.40 32.94 0.50
N ALA A 157 -9.46 32.16 0.26
CA ALA A 157 -10.73 32.68 -0.26
C ALA A 157 -11.41 33.75 0.63
N PRO A 158 -11.52 33.58 1.97
CA PRO A 158 -12.19 34.58 2.83
C PRO A 158 -11.41 35.89 2.94
N ILE A 159 -10.07 35.83 2.89
CA ILE A 159 -9.18 36.98 3.01
C ILE A 159 -9.29 37.87 1.76
N VAL A 160 -9.42 37.27 0.57
CA VAL A 160 -9.60 38.02 -0.68
C VAL A 160 -11.00 38.62 -0.77
N SER A 161 -12.04 37.88 -0.37
CA SER A 161 -13.42 38.37 -0.41
C SER A 161 -13.69 39.56 0.52
N THR A 162 -13.06 39.61 1.69
CA THR A 162 -13.28 40.68 2.69
C THR A 162 -12.47 41.96 2.43
N ASN A 163 -11.42 41.90 1.61
CA ASN A 163 -10.57 43.05 1.30
C ASN A 163 -10.82 43.67 -0.08
N LEU A 164 -11.65 43.04 -0.92
CA LEU A 164 -11.93 43.49 -2.29
C LEU A 164 -12.56 44.90 -2.32
N GLU A 165 -13.44 45.22 -1.38
CA GLU A 165 -14.10 46.53 -1.29
C GLU A 165 -13.13 47.66 -0.91
N LYS A 166 -12.07 47.36 -0.14
CA LYS A 166 -11.05 48.34 0.29
C LYS A 166 -9.96 48.56 -0.75
N LEU A 167 -9.79 47.63 -1.69
CA LEU A 167 -8.80 47.70 -2.77
C LEU A 167 -9.21 48.65 -3.90
N VAL A 168 -10.52 48.84 -4.12
CA VAL A 168 -11.05 49.67 -5.22
C VAL A 168 -10.87 51.19 -4.98
N GLN A 169 -10.61 51.62 -3.74
CA GLN A 169 -10.49 53.04 -3.36
C GLN A 169 -9.08 53.47 -2.93
N GLY A 170 -8.10 52.56 -2.95
CA GLY A 170 -6.76 52.78 -2.40
C GLY A 170 -5.65 52.97 -3.43
N ASP A 171 -4.54 53.57 -2.99
CA ASP A 171 -3.30 53.83 -3.73
C ASP A 171 -2.82 52.62 -4.57
N PRO A 172 -2.24 52.81 -5.78
CA PRO A 172 -1.81 51.73 -6.67
C PRO A 172 -0.84 50.72 -6.04
N TRP A 173 -0.03 51.16 -5.07
CA TRP A 173 0.89 50.30 -4.33
C TRP A 173 0.20 49.30 -3.38
N ILE A 174 -1.03 49.60 -2.94
CA ILE A 174 -1.83 48.71 -2.09
C ILE A 174 -2.31 47.47 -2.87
N TRP A 175 -2.33 47.52 -4.20
CA TRP A 175 -2.66 46.36 -5.05
C TRP A 175 -1.60 45.26 -5.04
N LEU A 176 -0.36 45.56 -4.68
CA LEU A 176 0.69 44.54 -4.56
C LEU A 176 0.54 43.71 -3.27
N LEU A 177 0.01 44.29 -2.20
CA LEU A 177 -0.23 43.62 -0.92
C LEU A 177 -1.08 42.34 -1.03
N PRO A 178 -2.26 42.31 -1.70
CA PRO A 178 -3.05 41.09 -1.86
C PRO A 178 -2.43 40.06 -2.81
N ILE A 179 -1.37 40.40 -3.55
CA ILE A 179 -0.63 39.45 -4.40
C ILE A 179 0.56 38.87 -3.62
N VAL A 180 1.33 39.74 -2.98
CA VAL A 180 2.56 39.39 -2.26
C VAL A 180 2.27 38.65 -0.96
N MET A 181 1.21 39.03 -0.22
CA MET A 181 0.87 38.37 1.05
C MET A 181 0.46 36.90 0.89
N PRO A 182 -0.47 36.50 0.02
CA PRO A 182 -0.79 35.08 -0.16
C PRO A 182 0.37 34.31 -0.78
N TRP A 183 1.22 34.95 -1.59
CA TRP A 183 2.44 34.32 -2.11
C TRP A 183 3.45 34.01 -0.99
N LEU A 184 3.72 34.96 -0.09
CA LEU A 184 4.56 34.75 1.09
C LEU A 184 3.95 33.74 2.06
N LEU A 185 2.63 33.80 2.30
CA LEU A 185 1.93 32.85 3.14
C LEU A 185 2.03 31.43 2.57
N LYS A 186 1.88 31.28 1.25
CA LYS A 186 2.07 30.00 0.56
C LYS A 186 3.51 29.50 0.71
N LEU A 187 4.51 30.38 0.58
CA LEU A 187 5.91 30.03 0.72
C LEU A 187 6.23 29.56 2.15
N VAL A 188 5.77 30.31 3.15
CA VAL A 188 5.91 29.94 4.57
C VAL A 188 5.18 28.63 4.85
N TRP A 189 3.97 28.44 4.35
CA TRP A 189 3.20 27.21 4.55
C TRP A 189 3.84 26.01 3.86
N GLN A 190 4.41 26.16 2.66
CA GLN A 190 5.13 25.09 1.96
C GLN A 190 6.42 24.70 2.69
N VAL A 191 7.16 25.68 3.22
CA VAL A 191 8.36 25.43 4.03
C VAL A 191 7.98 24.78 5.36
N LEU A 192 6.92 25.25 6.01
CA LEU A 192 6.42 24.68 7.26
C LEU A 192 5.92 23.25 7.07
N LEU A 193 5.17 22.99 5.99
CA LEU A 193 4.74 21.63 5.65
C LEU A 193 5.94 20.76 5.30
N SER A 194 6.91 21.22 4.51
CA SER A 194 8.06 20.38 4.15
C SER A 194 8.92 20.01 5.36
N TRP A 195 8.93 20.83 6.41
CA TRP A 195 9.55 20.52 7.71
C TRP A 195 8.68 19.64 8.62
N LEU A 196 7.36 19.90 8.67
CA LEU A 196 6.44 19.15 9.53
C LEU A 196 6.06 17.80 8.96
N LEU A 197 5.94 17.65 7.63
CA LEU A 197 5.60 16.39 6.95
C LEU A 197 6.53 15.23 7.33
N PRO A 198 7.88 15.35 7.27
CA PRO A 198 8.76 14.27 7.70
C PRO A 198 8.66 14.03 9.21
N THR A 199 8.31 15.05 10.01
CA THR A 199 8.16 14.92 11.46
C THR A 199 6.87 14.21 11.82
N ILE A 200 5.76 14.56 11.18
CA ILE A 200 4.44 13.94 11.34
C ILE A 200 4.49 12.52 10.79
N SER A 201 5.09 12.28 9.63
CA SER A 201 5.23 10.92 9.09
C SER A 201 6.08 10.05 10.01
N ARG A 202 7.18 10.57 10.56
CA ARG A 202 7.99 9.87 11.58
C ARG A 202 7.22 9.66 12.88
N TRP A 203 6.42 10.62 13.33
CA TRP A 203 5.59 10.48 14.53
C TRP A 203 4.50 9.44 14.33
N LEU A 204 3.81 9.46 13.18
CA LEU A 204 2.76 8.53 12.82
C LEU A 204 3.33 7.12 12.61
N PHE A 205 4.51 7.01 12.01
CA PHE A 205 5.26 5.76 11.91
C PHE A 205 5.69 5.25 13.28
N ARG A 206 6.21 6.10 14.16
CA ARG A 206 6.54 5.74 15.57
C ARG A 206 5.29 5.35 16.36
N ARG A 207 4.15 6.00 16.11
CA ARG A 207 2.87 5.70 16.78
C ARG A 207 2.28 4.39 16.27
N LEU A 208 2.39 4.14 14.96
CA LEU A 208 2.07 2.85 14.35
C LEU A 208 2.97 1.74 14.90
N LEU A 209 4.28 1.93 14.91
CA LEU A 209 5.24 0.99 15.50
C LEU A 209 4.91 0.74 16.97
N SER A 210 4.81 1.78 17.79
CA SER A 210 4.49 1.59 19.22
C SER A 210 3.14 0.92 19.44
N GLY A 211 2.11 1.24 18.65
CA GLY A 211 0.80 0.62 18.77
C GLY A 211 0.73 -0.82 18.24
N LEU A 212 1.50 -1.14 17.19
CA LEU A 212 1.60 -2.49 16.63
C LEU A 212 2.41 -3.43 17.54
N LEU A 213 3.49 -2.91 18.14
CA LEU A 213 4.36 -3.65 19.05
C LEU A 213 3.82 -3.67 20.50
N SER A 214 2.77 -2.91 20.79
CA SER A 214 2.16 -2.81 22.12
C SER A 214 1.37 -4.06 22.47
N ALA A 215 1.58 -4.56 23.70
CA ALA A 215 0.77 -5.63 24.29
C ALA A 215 -0.67 -5.16 24.64
N ASN A 216 -0.96 -3.86 24.52
CA ASN A 216 -2.26 -3.29 24.83
C ASN A 216 -3.23 -3.44 23.64
N ARG A 217 -4.32 -4.17 23.87
CA ARG A 217 -5.36 -4.47 22.87
C ARG A 217 -5.97 -3.22 22.21
N VAL A 218 -6.05 -2.11 22.94
CA VAL A 218 -6.63 -0.84 22.41
C VAL A 218 -5.68 -0.16 21.43
N GLU A 219 -4.38 -0.12 21.74
CA GLU A 219 -3.38 0.48 20.86
C GLU A 219 -3.21 -0.36 19.59
N HIS A 220 -3.32 -1.69 19.72
CA HIS A 220 -3.33 -2.61 18.60
C HIS A 220 -4.54 -2.41 17.67
N GLN A 221 -5.74 -2.19 18.24
CA GLN A 221 -6.94 -1.87 17.45
C GLN A 221 -6.83 -0.51 16.75
N MET A 222 -6.28 0.51 17.42
CA MET A 222 -6.03 1.80 16.80
C MET A 222 -5.02 1.71 15.65
N ALA A 223 -3.94 0.94 15.82
CA ALA A 223 -2.94 0.73 14.77
C ALA A 223 -3.55 0.02 13.54
N ARG A 224 -4.37 -1.02 13.75
CA ARG A 224 -5.15 -1.65 12.68
C ARG A 224 -6.12 -0.68 12.01
N GLY A 225 -6.76 0.21 12.78
CA GLY A 225 -7.62 1.26 12.24
C GLY A 225 -6.88 2.25 11.33
N ILE A 226 -5.67 2.66 11.71
CA ILE A 226 -4.83 3.53 10.89
C ILE A 226 -4.38 2.81 9.61
N LEU A 227 -4.03 1.51 9.67
CA LEU A 227 -3.68 0.71 8.49
C LEU A 227 -4.84 0.58 7.49
N ARG A 228 -6.09 0.50 7.98
CA ARG A 228 -7.31 0.53 7.16
C ARG A 228 -7.51 1.90 6.50
N TRP A 229 -7.32 2.98 7.25
CA TRP A 229 -7.46 4.36 6.75
C TRP A 229 -6.40 4.70 5.69
N LEU A 230 -5.16 4.22 5.85
CA LEU A 230 -4.05 4.44 4.90
C LEU A 230 -4.25 3.72 3.54
N GLY A 231 -5.32 2.95 3.35
CA GLY A 231 -5.69 2.34 2.07
C GLY A 231 -6.87 2.99 1.36
N GLY A 232 -7.34 4.15 1.85
CA GLY A 232 -8.42 4.93 1.24
C GLY A 232 -7.96 5.87 0.15
#